data_AF-A0A1S3AJC5-F1
#
_entry.id   AF-A0A1S3AJC5-F1
#
_cell.length_a   1.000
_cell.length_b   1.000
_cell.length_c   1.000
_cell.angle_alpha   90.00
_cell.angle_beta   90.00
_cell.angle_gamma   90.00
#
_symmetry.space_group_name_H-M   'P 1'
#
loop_
_entity.id
_entity.type
_entity.pdbx_description
1 polymer ?
#
loop_
_entity_poly.entity_id
_entity_poly.type
_entity_poly.pdbx_seq_one_letter_code
_entity_poly.pdbx_strand_id
1 'polypeptide(L)'
;MAVSWRSWLANEGGKHLCLLLWLSWNVLLFWKTFLLYNQGPEYYYIHQMLGLGLCLSRASAAVLNLNCSFILLPMCRTLLAYLRGSQKVSSRRTRRLLDKSRTFHITCGVTICIFSGVHVAAHLVNALKFSVNFRQDMIELNAARYQDEDPRKLLFTTIPGLTGVSMVLVLFLMVTASTYAIRLSNYNIFWYTHNLFFVFYMLLVLHVSG
;
A
#
# COMPACT_ATOMS: atom_id res chain seq x y z
N MET A 1 7.47 9.85 -38.00
CA MET A 1 6.71 8.66 -38.45
C MET A 1 5.66 8.34 -37.40
N ALA A 2 4.37 8.62 -37.68
CA ALA A 2 3.29 8.29 -36.76
C ALA A 2 3.09 6.76 -36.75
N VAL A 3 3.24 6.15 -35.58
CA VAL A 3 3.01 4.71 -35.41
C VAL A 3 1.52 4.46 -35.65
N SER A 4 1.19 3.62 -36.64
CA SER A 4 -0.21 3.24 -36.91
C SER A 4 -0.90 2.78 -35.63
N TRP A 5 -2.12 3.29 -35.36
CA TRP A 5 -2.93 2.96 -34.17
C TRP A 5 -3.03 1.44 -33.93
N ARG A 6 -3.13 0.64 -35.01
CA ARG A 6 -3.18 -0.82 -34.95
C ARG A 6 -1.86 -1.44 -34.47
N SER A 7 -0.73 -0.87 -34.88
CA SER A 7 0.61 -1.29 -34.45
C SER A 7 0.88 -0.91 -32.98
N TRP A 8 0.42 0.27 -32.55
CA TRP A 8 0.49 0.68 -31.15
C TRP A 8 -0.37 -0.21 -30.24
N LEU A 9 -1.63 -0.47 -30.61
CA LEU A 9 -2.53 -1.33 -29.82
C LEU A 9 -2.01 -2.77 -29.72
N ALA A 10 -1.43 -3.29 -30.80
CA ALA A 10 -0.84 -4.62 -30.83
C ALA A 10 0.41 -4.75 -29.93
N ASN A 11 1.19 -3.68 -29.77
CA ASN A 11 2.43 -3.68 -29.01
C ASN A 11 2.28 -3.24 -27.54
N GLU A 12 1.50 -2.21 -27.25
CA GLU A 12 1.37 -1.63 -25.91
C GLU A 12 0.02 -1.95 -25.23
N GLY A 13 -0.99 -2.40 -25.98
CA GLY A 13 -2.35 -2.60 -25.46
C GLY A 13 -2.44 -3.60 -24.30
N GLY A 14 -1.66 -4.69 -24.32
CA GLY A 14 -1.64 -5.66 -23.22
C GLY A 14 -1.13 -5.09 -21.90
N LYS A 15 -0.12 -4.21 -21.96
CA LYS A 15 0.43 -3.50 -20.79
C LYS A 15 -0.59 -2.57 -20.19
N HIS A 16 -1.23 -1.75 -21.04
CA HIS A 16 -2.25 -0.81 -20.60
C HIS A 16 -3.47 -1.54 -20.03
N LEU A 17 -3.88 -2.67 -20.62
CA LEU A 17 -4.96 -3.48 -20.07
C LEU A 17 -4.63 -4.03 -18.68
N CYS A 18 -3.42 -4.59 -18.48
CA CYS A 18 -3.01 -5.09 -17.16
C CYS A 18 -2.94 -3.96 -16.12
N LEU A 19 -2.36 -2.81 -16.49
CA LEU A 19 -2.33 -1.63 -15.62
C LEU A 19 -3.73 -1.12 -15.30
N LEU A 20 -4.64 -1.09 -16.27
CA LEU A 20 -6.04 -0.73 -16.07
C LEU A 20 -6.75 -1.71 -15.13
N LEU A 21 -6.55 -3.02 -15.30
CA LEU A 21 -7.13 -4.03 -14.41
C LEU A 21 -6.61 -3.88 -12.98
N TRP A 22 -5.30 -3.71 -12.80
CA TRP A 22 -4.71 -3.46 -11.48
C TRP A 22 -5.22 -2.16 -10.87
N LEU A 23 -5.28 -1.06 -11.65
CA LEU A 23 -5.79 0.22 -11.18
C LEU A 23 -7.27 0.12 -10.78
N SER A 24 -8.09 -0.52 -11.61
CA SER A 24 -9.49 -0.79 -11.31
C SER A 24 -9.63 -1.58 -10.01
N TRP A 25 -8.79 -2.59 -9.78
CA TRP A 25 -8.84 -3.36 -8.52
C TRP A 25 -8.50 -2.50 -7.30
N ASN A 26 -7.50 -1.60 -7.42
CA ASN A 26 -7.17 -0.64 -6.36
C ASN A 26 -8.34 0.30 -6.05
N VAL A 27 -8.94 0.89 -7.09
CA VAL A 27 -10.08 1.81 -6.94
C VAL A 27 -11.29 1.09 -6.36
N LEU A 28 -11.60 -0.11 -6.86
CA LEU A 28 -12.73 -0.91 -6.37
C LEU A 28 -12.55 -1.31 -4.91
N LEU A 29 -11.37 -1.76 -4.51
CA LEU A 29 -11.08 -2.09 -3.11
C LEU A 29 -11.19 -0.84 -2.23
N PHE A 30 -10.57 0.27 -2.64
CA PHE A 30 -10.66 1.52 -1.90
C PHE A 30 -12.12 1.94 -1.70
N TRP A 31 -12.89 1.99 -2.79
CA TRP A 31 -14.28 2.42 -2.78
C TRP A 31 -15.17 1.49 -1.95
N LYS A 32 -15.03 0.17 -2.14
CA LYS A 32 -15.80 -0.83 -1.39
C LYS A 32 -15.53 -0.72 0.11
N THR A 33 -14.27 -0.64 0.50
CA THR A 33 -13.88 -0.51 1.91
C THR A 33 -14.31 0.84 2.47
N PHE A 34 -14.17 1.92 1.71
CA PHE A 34 -14.63 3.24 2.14
C PHE A 34 -16.13 3.25 2.43
N LEU A 35 -16.95 2.72 1.52
CA LEU A 35 -18.40 2.61 1.69
C LEU A 35 -18.79 1.71 2.87
N LEU A 36 -18.09 0.59 3.04
CA LEU A 36 -18.33 -0.33 4.17
C LEU A 36 -18.17 0.38 5.52
N TYR A 37 -17.10 1.15 5.72
CA TYR A 37 -16.87 1.87 6.97
C TYR A 37 -17.66 3.18 7.09
N ASN A 38 -18.25 3.68 6.00
CA ASN A 38 -19.06 4.89 6.00
C ASN A 38 -20.57 4.60 6.22
N GLN A 39 -21.06 3.48 5.71
CA GLN A 39 -22.50 3.14 5.70
C GLN A 39 -22.82 1.83 6.44
N GLY A 40 -21.81 1.03 6.80
CA GLY A 40 -22.02 -0.25 7.47
C GLY A 40 -22.61 -0.07 8.88
N PRO A 41 -23.71 -0.75 9.22
CA PRO A 41 -24.35 -0.61 10.53
C PRO A 41 -23.45 -1.07 11.67
N GLU A 42 -22.59 -2.07 11.43
CA GLU A 42 -21.61 -2.58 12.41
C GLU A 42 -20.58 -1.52 12.82
N TYR A 43 -20.28 -0.56 11.94
CA TYR A 43 -19.27 0.48 12.18
C TYR A 43 -19.90 1.83 12.55
N TYR A 44 -21.22 1.89 12.76
CA TYR A 44 -21.93 3.14 12.98
C TYR A 44 -21.34 3.95 14.15
N TYR A 45 -21.13 3.32 15.31
CA TYR A 45 -20.61 4.00 16.50
C TYR A 45 -19.17 4.50 16.34
N ILE A 46 -18.28 3.66 15.81
CA ILE A 46 -16.88 4.05 15.58
C ILE A 46 -16.76 5.12 14.47
N HIS A 47 -17.65 5.07 13.48
CA HIS A 47 -17.75 6.10 12.46
C HIS A 47 -18.26 7.43 13.02
N GLN A 48 -19.22 7.44 13.95
CA GLN A 48 -19.64 8.68 14.62
C GLN A 48 -18.49 9.32 15.40
N MET A 49 -17.61 8.50 15.99
CA MET A 49 -16.46 9.00 16.77
C MET A 49 -15.31 9.51 15.89
N LEU A 50 -14.94 8.77 14.85
CA LEU A 50 -13.76 9.05 14.01
C LEU A 50 -14.10 9.76 12.69
N GLY A 51 -15.32 9.60 12.21
CA GLY A 51 -15.81 10.11 10.92
C GLY A 51 -14.99 9.58 9.74
N LEU A 52 -14.75 10.45 8.77
CA LEU A 52 -14.04 10.13 7.53
C LEU A 52 -12.61 9.58 7.73
N GLY A 53 -11.96 9.91 8.85
CA GLY A 53 -10.62 9.41 9.15
C GLY A 53 -10.58 7.88 9.27
N LEU A 54 -11.65 7.24 9.77
CA LEU A 54 -11.78 5.78 9.82
C LEU A 54 -11.91 5.19 8.41
N CYS A 55 -12.78 5.78 7.59
CA CYS A 55 -13.02 5.30 6.23
C CYS A 55 -11.73 5.40 5.40
N LEU A 56 -11.01 6.52 5.50
CA LEU A 56 -9.76 6.73 4.79
C LEU A 56 -8.65 5.81 5.27
N SER A 57 -8.49 5.61 6.59
CA SER A 57 -7.43 4.74 7.12
C SER A 57 -7.64 3.28 6.71
N ARG A 58 -8.88 2.78 6.76
CA ARG A 58 -9.21 1.40 6.38
C ARG A 58 -9.18 1.19 4.87
N ALA A 59 -9.68 2.14 4.08
CA ALA A 59 -9.62 2.06 2.63
C ALA A 59 -8.19 2.11 2.09
N SER A 60 -7.34 3.00 2.64
CA SER A 60 -5.92 3.05 2.27
C SER A 60 -5.17 1.79 2.72
N ALA A 61 -5.48 1.22 3.89
CA ALA A 61 -4.90 -0.05 4.34
C ALA A 61 -5.22 -1.21 3.39
N ALA A 62 -6.45 -1.30 2.88
CA ALA A 62 -6.83 -2.34 1.91
C ALA A 62 -6.03 -2.22 0.60
N VAL A 63 -5.84 -0.99 0.12
CA VAL A 63 -5.00 -0.70 -1.06
C VAL A 63 -3.53 -1.03 -0.79
N LEU A 64 -3.01 -0.67 0.39
CA LEU A 64 -1.64 -1.01 0.79
C LEU A 64 -1.42 -2.51 0.83
N ASN A 65 -2.32 -3.28 1.46
CA ASN A 65 -2.22 -4.74 1.54
C ASN A 65 -2.21 -5.40 0.16
N LEU A 66 -3.04 -4.92 -0.78
CA LEU A 66 -3.02 -5.40 -2.16
C LEU A 66 -1.65 -5.13 -2.83
N ASN A 67 -1.16 -3.90 -2.77
CA ASN A 67 0.07 -3.53 -3.47
C ASN A 67 1.31 -4.15 -2.83
N CYS A 68 1.34 -4.26 -1.51
CA CYS A 68 2.37 -5.01 -0.78
C CYS A 68 2.32 -6.50 -1.13
N SER A 69 1.17 -7.08 -1.46
CA SER A 69 1.11 -8.46 -1.95
C SER A 69 1.66 -8.60 -3.38
N PHE A 70 1.36 -7.64 -4.25
CA PHE A 70 1.74 -7.69 -5.66
C PHE A 70 3.14 -7.20 -6.00
N ILE A 71 3.78 -6.38 -5.16
CA ILE A 71 5.10 -5.78 -5.45
C ILE A 71 6.24 -6.80 -5.54
N LEU A 72 6.12 -7.96 -4.89
CA LEU A 72 7.13 -9.04 -4.92
C LEU A 72 7.01 -9.94 -6.15
N LEU A 73 5.79 -10.17 -6.64
CA LEU A 73 5.52 -10.99 -7.83
C LEU A 73 6.41 -10.64 -9.05
N PRO A 74 6.58 -9.36 -9.45
CA PRO A 74 7.45 -8.99 -10.56
C PRO A 74 8.95 -9.21 -10.31
N MET A 75 9.37 -9.48 -9.08
CA MET A 75 10.76 -9.75 -8.71
C MET A 75 11.08 -11.24 -8.60
N CYS A 76 10.07 -12.11 -8.56
CA CYS A 76 10.23 -13.58 -8.56
C CYS A 76 10.65 -14.10 -9.95
N ARG A 77 11.91 -13.89 -10.34
CA ARG A 77 12.42 -14.21 -11.70
C ARG A 77 12.19 -15.66 -12.13
N THR A 78 12.28 -16.63 -11.22
CA THR A 78 12.02 -18.05 -11.51
C THR A 78 10.56 -18.32 -11.84
N LEU A 79 9.63 -17.71 -11.08
CA LEU A 79 8.18 -17.78 -11.36
C LEU A 79 7.87 -17.14 -12.72
N LEU A 80 8.45 -15.98 -13.01
CA LEU A 80 8.29 -15.31 -14.31
C LEU A 80 8.87 -16.14 -15.46
N ALA A 81 10.00 -16.82 -15.25
CA ALA A 81 10.61 -17.72 -16.22
C ALA A 81 9.76 -18.97 -16.48
N TYR A 82 9.17 -19.56 -15.42
CA TYR A 82 8.23 -20.68 -15.55
C TYR A 82 6.97 -20.29 -16.32
N LEU A 83 6.36 -19.14 -15.96
CA LEU A 83 5.19 -18.60 -16.67
C LEU A 83 5.51 -18.28 -18.14
N ARG A 84 6.74 -17.90 -18.46
CA ARG A 84 7.22 -17.68 -19.83
C ARG A 84 7.34 -18.98 -20.64
N GLY A 85 7.75 -20.08 -20.00
CA GLY A 85 7.94 -21.39 -20.63
C GLY A 85 6.67 -22.22 -20.76
N SER A 86 5.61 -21.89 -20.03
CA SER A 86 4.34 -22.60 -20.08
C SER A 86 3.65 -22.45 -21.45
N GLN A 87 3.43 -23.57 -22.14
CA GLN A 87 2.75 -23.67 -23.45
C GLN A 87 1.32 -23.08 -23.44
N LYS A 88 0.69 -22.91 -22.27
CA LYS A 88 -0.61 -22.23 -22.10
C LYS A 88 -0.55 -20.72 -22.31
N VAL A 89 0.64 -20.10 -22.20
CA VAL A 89 0.86 -18.68 -22.48
C VAL A 89 1.15 -18.50 -23.98
N SER A 90 0.18 -18.89 -24.81
CA SER A 90 0.28 -18.90 -26.28
C SER A 90 0.43 -17.49 -26.88
N SER A 91 0.07 -16.43 -26.15
CA SER A 91 0.14 -15.07 -26.68
C SER A 91 1.52 -14.42 -26.49
N ARG A 92 2.17 -14.02 -27.59
CA ARG A 92 3.35 -13.10 -27.59
C ARG A 92 3.14 -11.87 -26.69
N ARG A 93 1.88 -11.47 -26.48
CA ARG A 93 1.44 -10.33 -25.67
C ARG A 93 1.74 -10.51 -24.17
N THR A 94 1.53 -11.71 -23.62
CA THR A 94 1.80 -12.00 -22.20
C THR A 94 3.30 -12.11 -21.92
N ARG A 95 4.08 -12.61 -22.89
CA ARG A 95 5.55 -12.66 -22.80
C ARG A 95 6.17 -11.26 -22.68
N ARG A 96 5.68 -10.31 -23.50
CA ARG A 96 6.08 -8.90 -23.43
C ARG A 96 5.61 -8.19 -22.15
N LEU A 97 4.49 -8.64 -21.56
CA LEU A 97 4.02 -8.12 -20.28
C LEU A 97 5.01 -8.48 -19.16
N LEU A 98 5.50 -9.73 -19.15
CA LEU A 98 6.53 -10.21 -18.23
C LEU A 98 7.86 -9.45 -18.40
N ASP A 99 8.23 -9.07 -19.64
CA ASP A 99 9.44 -8.28 -19.90
C ASP A 99 9.40 -6.86 -19.29
N LYS A 100 8.21 -6.32 -18.96
CA LYS A 100 8.04 -5.03 -18.27
C LYS A 100 7.71 -5.16 -16.78
N SER A 101 7.92 -6.32 -16.16
CA SER A 101 7.63 -6.57 -14.74
C SER A 101 8.26 -5.55 -13.78
N ARG A 102 9.48 -5.09 -14.07
CA ARG A 102 10.14 -4.03 -13.29
C ARG A 102 9.36 -2.72 -13.27
N THR A 103 8.73 -2.35 -14.38
CA THR A 103 7.92 -1.12 -14.44
C THR A 103 6.70 -1.26 -13.53
N PHE A 104 6.07 -2.44 -13.53
CA PHE A 104 4.96 -2.75 -12.62
C PHE A 104 5.37 -2.69 -11.15
N HIS A 105 6.54 -3.24 -10.79
CA HIS A 105 7.09 -3.11 -9.43
C HIS A 105 7.23 -1.64 -9.01
N ILE A 106 7.77 -0.79 -9.88
CA ILE A 106 7.95 0.65 -9.59
C ILE A 106 6.58 1.32 -9.43
N THR A 107 5.60 1.03 -10.28
CA THR A 107 4.23 1.56 -10.16
C THR A 107 3.57 1.14 -8.84
N CYS A 108 3.71 -0.12 -8.42
CA CYS A 108 3.27 -0.58 -7.11
C CYS A 108 3.97 0.18 -5.98
N GLY A 109 5.29 0.37 -6.07
CA GLY A 109 6.08 1.10 -5.08
C GLY A 109 5.62 2.54 -4.91
N VAL A 110 5.37 3.26 -6.01
CA VAL A 110 4.82 4.63 -5.97
C VAL A 110 3.44 4.65 -5.32
N THR A 111 2.59 3.68 -5.64
CA THR A 111 1.24 3.56 -5.06
C THR A 111 1.30 3.32 -3.56
N ILE A 112 2.20 2.45 -3.10
CA ILE A 112 2.46 2.22 -1.68
C ILE A 112 2.85 3.53 -1.01
N CYS A 113 3.79 4.30 -1.58
CA CYS A 113 4.20 5.58 -0.99
C CYS A 113 3.03 6.57 -0.82
N ILE A 114 2.21 6.74 -1.86
CA ILE A 114 1.06 7.64 -1.84
C ILE A 114 0.05 7.21 -0.79
N PHE A 115 -0.36 5.94 -0.81
CA PHE A 115 -1.37 5.44 0.12
C PHE A 115 -0.83 5.30 1.55
N SER A 116 0.47 5.10 1.76
CA SER A 116 1.10 5.19 3.09
C SER A 116 0.99 6.60 3.67
N GLY A 117 1.22 7.64 2.85
CA GLY A 117 1.00 9.02 3.28
C GLY A 117 -0.44 9.30 3.69
N VAL A 118 -1.41 8.87 2.86
CA VAL A 118 -2.85 8.98 3.17
C VAL A 118 -3.22 8.20 4.43
N HIS A 119 -2.70 6.98 4.58
CA HIS A 119 -2.94 6.11 5.72
C HIS A 119 -2.43 6.72 7.03
N VAL A 120 -1.19 7.19 7.05
CA VAL A 120 -0.59 7.85 8.22
C VAL A 120 -1.38 9.10 8.59
N ALA A 121 -1.69 9.97 7.61
CA ALA A 121 -2.48 11.18 7.86
C ALA A 121 -3.86 10.86 8.46
N ALA A 122 -4.54 9.83 7.94
CA ALA A 122 -5.82 9.38 8.47
C ALA A 122 -5.69 8.82 9.90
N HIS A 123 -4.63 8.06 10.20
CA HIS A 123 -4.36 7.57 11.55
C HIS A 123 -4.06 8.69 12.55
N LEU A 124 -3.34 9.74 12.14
CA LEU A 124 -3.11 10.92 12.98
C LEU A 124 -4.43 11.61 13.33
N VAL A 125 -5.30 11.84 12.33
CA VAL A 125 -6.63 12.41 12.56
C VAL A 125 -7.46 11.52 13.49
N ASN A 126 -7.43 10.21 13.31
CA ASN A 126 -8.14 9.27 14.18
C ASN A 126 -7.60 9.31 15.61
N ALA A 127 -6.28 9.38 15.80
CA ALA A 127 -5.67 9.49 17.13
C ALA A 127 -6.13 10.77 17.86
N LEU A 128 -6.19 11.91 17.16
CA LEU A 128 -6.75 13.15 17.72
C LEU A 128 -8.22 12.97 18.11
N LYS A 129 -9.02 12.35 17.24
CA LYS A 129 -10.45 12.15 17.50
C LYS A 129 -10.75 11.16 18.62
N PHE A 130 -9.94 10.12 18.78
CA PHE A 130 -10.05 9.22 19.94
C PHE A 130 -9.83 9.96 21.27
N SER A 131 -8.95 10.95 21.28
CA SER A 131 -8.67 11.78 22.47
C SER A 131 -9.80 12.76 22.78
N VAL A 132 -10.26 13.52 21.78
CA VAL A 132 -11.28 14.57 21.94
C VAL A 132 -12.70 14.03 22.09
N ASN A 133 -13.04 12.98 21.33
CA ASN A 133 -14.38 12.37 21.37
C ASN A 133 -14.43 11.16 22.32
N PHE A 134 -13.56 11.13 23.34
CA PHE A 134 -13.54 10.07 24.32
C PHE A 134 -14.89 9.97 25.02
N ARG A 135 -15.40 8.74 25.17
CA ARG A 135 -16.60 8.48 25.94
C ARG A 135 -16.38 7.28 26.86
N GLN A 136 -16.74 7.47 28.13
CA GLN A 136 -16.57 6.46 29.19
C GLN A 136 -17.51 5.24 29.04
N ASP A 137 -18.61 5.37 28.30
CA ASP A 137 -19.53 4.28 27.99
C ASP A 137 -19.01 3.33 26.90
N MET A 138 -17.99 3.76 26.13
CA MET A 138 -17.46 3.05 24.96
C MET A 138 -15.95 2.79 25.09
N ILE A 139 -15.48 2.40 26.28
CA ILE A 139 -14.05 2.16 26.56
C ILE A 139 -13.47 1.07 25.66
N GLU A 140 -14.20 -0.01 25.41
CA GLU A 140 -13.72 -1.13 24.57
C GLU A 140 -13.49 -0.73 23.09
N LEU A 141 -14.16 0.32 22.63
CA LEU A 141 -14.03 0.83 21.26
C LEU A 141 -13.00 1.98 21.16
N ASN A 142 -12.64 2.58 22.31
CA ASN A 142 -11.73 3.70 22.39
C ASN A 142 -10.28 3.24 22.49
N ALA A 143 -9.43 3.79 21.64
CA ALA A 143 -8.00 3.56 21.71
C ALA A 143 -7.33 4.41 22.82
N ALA A 144 -7.91 5.57 23.16
CA ALA A 144 -7.47 6.42 24.27
C ALA A 144 -7.93 5.85 25.62
N ARG A 145 -7.11 5.98 26.66
CA ARG A 145 -7.40 5.48 28.02
C ARG A 145 -8.19 6.47 28.88
N TYR A 146 -8.07 7.75 28.59
CA TYR A 146 -8.77 8.84 29.28
C TYR A 146 -9.01 10.01 28.32
N GLN A 147 -9.94 10.88 28.70
CA GLN A 147 -10.28 12.08 27.93
C GLN A 147 -9.05 13.00 27.78
N ASP A 148 -8.87 13.55 26.58
CA ASP A 148 -7.75 14.45 26.25
C ASP A 148 -6.34 13.81 26.42
N GLU A 149 -6.24 12.48 26.34
CA GLU A 149 -4.95 11.80 26.28
C GLU A 149 -4.11 12.30 25.09
N ASP A 150 -2.83 12.62 25.31
CA ASP A 150 -1.94 13.08 24.24
C ASP A 150 -1.90 12.05 23.11
N PRO A 151 -2.36 12.40 21.89
CA PRO A 151 -2.40 11.49 20.74
C PRO A 151 -1.03 10.91 20.38
N ARG A 152 0.07 11.58 20.77
CA ARG A 152 1.43 11.07 20.63
C ARG A 152 1.67 9.83 21.49
N LYS A 153 1.07 9.73 22.68
CA LYS A 153 1.13 8.51 23.47
C LYS A 153 0.53 7.36 22.69
N LEU A 154 -0.64 7.55 22.06
CA LEU A 154 -1.27 6.51 21.25
C LEU A 154 -0.37 6.00 20.11
N LEU A 155 0.42 6.88 19.49
CA LEU A 155 1.35 6.52 18.42
C LEU A 155 2.58 5.74 18.92
N PHE A 156 3.08 6.01 20.12
CA PHE A 156 4.32 5.41 20.61
C PHE A 156 4.13 4.29 21.65
N THR A 157 2.93 4.13 22.22
CA THR A 157 2.65 3.09 23.23
C THR A 157 1.86 1.91 22.67
N THR A 158 1.19 2.07 21.51
CA THR A 158 0.43 0.99 20.88
C THR A 158 1.31 0.20 19.90
N ILE A 159 1.06 -1.11 19.79
CA ILE A 159 1.77 -1.98 18.84
C ILE A 159 1.58 -1.48 17.40
N PRO A 160 0.36 -1.15 16.93
CA PRO A 160 0.16 -0.60 15.58
C PRO A 160 0.88 0.74 15.39
N GLY A 161 0.90 1.61 16.40
CA GLY A 161 1.60 2.90 16.32
C GLY A 161 3.11 2.75 16.13
N LEU A 162 3.77 1.97 17.00
CA LEU A 162 5.22 1.78 16.95
C LEU A 162 5.68 1.06 15.67
N THR A 163 4.95 0.01 15.28
CA THR A 163 5.22 -0.72 14.03
C THR A 163 4.98 0.18 12.82
N GLY A 164 3.92 0.99 12.80
CA GLY A 164 3.61 1.92 11.73
C GLY A 164 4.68 2.99 11.52
N VAL A 165 5.15 3.63 12.60
CA VAL A 165 6.24 4.62 12.53
C VAL A 165 7.53 3.97 12.01
N SER A 166 7.86 2.78 12.51
CA SER A 166 9.03 2.02 12.08
C SER A 166 8.96 1.65 10.59
N MET A 167 7.78 1.23 10.11
CA MET A 167 7.56 0.92 8.70
C MET A 167 7.71 2.13 7.80
N VAL A 168 7.19 3.30 8.21
CA VAL A 168 7.33 4.55 7.44
C VAL A 168 8.80 4.94 7.31
N LEU A 169 9.59 4.81 8.38
CA LEU A 169 11.03 5.06 8.34
C LEU A 169 11.75 4.12 7.36
N VAL A 170 11.47 2.81 7.45
CA VAL A 170 12.06 1.81 6.54
C VAL A 170 11.67 2.10 5.10
N LEU A 171 10.39 2.39 4.84
CA LEU A 171 9.90 2.73 3.50
C LEU A 171 10.58 3.98 2.96
N PHE A 172 10.73 5.02 3.77
CA PHE A 172 11.42 6.25 3.41
C PHE A 172 12.87 6.00 3.00
N LEU A 173 13.61 5.20 3.77
CA LEU A 173 14.99 4.82 3.45
C LEU A 173 15.07 4.05 2.13
N MET A 174 14.21 3.03 1.95
CA MET A 174 14.15 2.23 0.72
C MET A 174 13.85 3.08 -0.51
N VAL A 175 12.85 3.96 -0.43
CA VAL A 175 12.39 4.78 -1.56
C VAL A 175 13.44 5.83 -1.91
N THR A 176 14.01 6.50 -0.92
CA THR A 176 15.06 7.51 -1.12
C THR A 176 16.27 6.89 -1.83
N ALA A 177 16.76 5.76 -1.34
CA ALA A 177 17.87 5.05 -1.97
C ALA A 177 17.54 4.46 -3.35
N SER A 178 16.25 4.27 -3.66
CA SER A 178 15.77 3.78 -4.96
C SER A 178 15.62 4.88 -6.02
N THR A 179 15.80 6.15 -5.65
CA THR A 179 15.78 7.28 -6.59
C THR A 179 16.85 7.15 -7.66
N TYR A 180 16.58 7.72 -8.84
CA TYR A 180 17.50 7.63 -9.99
C TYR A 180 18.90 8.18 -9.65
N ALA A 181 18.97 9.31 -8.95
CA ALA A 181 20.22 9.95 -8.56
C ALA A 181 21.11 9.04 -7.69
N ILE A 182 20.54 8.49 -6.60
CA ILE A 182 21.31 7.64 -5.67
C ILE A 182 21.69 6.32 -6.32
N ARG A 183 20.77 5.69 -7.06
CA ARG A 183 21.04 4.41 -7.72
C ARG A 183 22.12 4.51 -8.81
N LEU A 184 22.19 5.65 -9.51
CA LEU A 184 23.22 5.90 -10.52
C LEU A 184 24.58 6.23 -9.88
N SER A 185 24.57 6.97 -8.77
CA SER A 185 25.78 7.34 -8.04
C SER A 185 26.42 6.15 -7.32
N ASN A 186 25.63 5.34 -6.60
CA ASN A 186 26.13 4.18 -5.88
C ASN A 186 25.08 3.06 -5.79
N TYR A 187 25.25 2.04 -6.64
CA TYR A 187 24.35 0.89 -6.69
C TYR A 187 24.37 0.05 -5.40
N ASN A 188 25.49 0.01 -4.67
CA ASN A 188 25.58 -0.75 -3.41
C ASN A 188 24.65 -0.17 -2.35
N ILE A 189 24.57 1.16 -2.23
CA ILE A 189 23.64 1.83 -1.30
C ILE A 189 22.21 1.41 -1.61
N PHE A 190 21.81 1.48 -2.88
CA PHE A 190 20.50 0.99 -3.33
C PHE A 190 20.29 -0.48 -2.92
N TRP A 191 21.24 -1.36 -3.21
CA TRP A 191 21.08 -2.79 -2.95
C TRP A 191 20.95 -3.10 -1.45
N TYR A 192 21.83 -2.58 -0.60
CA TYR A 192 21.79 -2.83 0.84
C TYR A 192 20.53 -2.26 1.50
N THR A 193 20.16 -1.02 1.17
CA THR A 193 18.96 -0.38 1.74
C THR A 193 17.67 -1.01 1.23
N HIS A 194 17.62 -1.44 -0.04
CA HIS A 194 16.41 -2.06 -0.58
C HIS A 194 16.15 -3.45 0.02
N ASN A 195 17.17 -4.15 0.52
CA ASN A 195 17.01 -5.40 1.30
C ASN A 195 16.27 -5.21 2.63
N LEU A 196 16.08 -3.97 3.10
CA LEU A 196 15.21 -3.69 4.24
C LEU A 196 13.74 -4.08 4.00
N PHE A 197 13.36 -4.49 2.78
CA PHE A 197 12.04 -5.07 2.51
C PHE A 197 11.73 -6.25 3.44
N PHE A 198 12.72 -7.08 3.82
CA PHE A 198 12.50 -8.17 4.78
C PHE A 198 12.00 -7.64 6.14
N VAL A 199 12.65 -6.58 6.63
CA VAL A 199 12.26 -5.90 7.87
C VAL A 199 10.88 -5.25 7.71
N PHE A 200 10.61 -4.61 6.58
CA PHE A 200 9.31 -4.02 6.27
C PHE A 200 8.17 -5.05 6.32
N TYR A 201 8.34 -6.24 5.72
CA TYR A 201 7.31 -7.28 5.78
C TYR A 201 7.15 -7.90 7.17
N MET A 202 8.23 -8.06 7.92
CA MET A 202 8.14 -8.51 9.31
C MET A 202 7.32 -7.52 10.15
N LEU A 203 7.60 -6.22 10.01
CA LEU A 203 6.83 -5.17 10.66
C LEU A 203 5.38 -5.10 10.16
N LEU A 204 5.14 -5.31 8.87
CA LEU A 204 3.79 -5.32 8.28
C LEU A 204 2.91 -6.42 8.90
N VAL A 205 3.45 -7.63 9.08
CA VAL A 205 2.71 -8.73 9.72
C VAL A 205 2.36 -8.37 11.17
N LEU A 206 3.32 -7.83 11.93
CA LEU A 206 3.09 -7.37 13.30
C LEU A 206 2.06 -6.22 13.37
N HIS A 207 2.14 -5.28 12.42
CA HIS A 207 1.26 -4.12 12.35
C HIS A 207 -0.19 -4.49 12.07
N VAL A 208 -0.44 -5.49 11.24
CA VAL A 208 -1.80 -5.97 10.92
C VAL A 208 -2.37 -6.86 12.03
N SER A 209 -1.50 -7.51 12.83
CA SER A 209 -1.92 -8.38 13.93
C SER A 209 -2.23 -7.66 15.24
N GLY A 210 -1.74 -6.43 15.42
CA GLY A 210 -1.98 -5.60 16.60
C GLY A 210 -3.20 -4.70 16.46
#